data_AF-A0A2S2QMH7-F1
#
_entry.id   AF-A0A2S2QMH7-F1
#
_cell.length_a   1.000
_cell.length_b   1.000
_cell.length_c   1.000
_cell.angle_alpha   90.00
_cell.angle_beta   90.00
_cell.angle_gamma   90.00
#
_symmetry.space_group_name_H-M   'P 1'
#
loop_
_entity.id
_entity.type
_entity.pdbx_description
1 polymer ?
#
loop_
_entity_poly.entity_id
_entity_poly.type
_entity_poly.pdbx_seq_one_letter_code
_entity_poly.pdbx_strand_id
1 'polypeptide(L)'
;MFYRHNFQFNNEIIEKKTIGYFFNGDNKNNIRTAPKITYFHIFPELFEKMRVYLVAQIFNASVASVMLIFLQSNFLLDASLLIINFIQNMDTLFDIFNSSKTSGLKYFNRSFKNPNAQITHLKFMENNFKQL
;
A
#
# COMPACT_ATOMS: atom_id res chain seq x y z
N MET A 1 7.04 12.96 3.20
CA MET A 1 7.16 12.07 2.02
C MET A 1 7.46 10.65 2.49
N PHE A 2 6.73 9.63 2.01
CA PHE A 2 6.78 8.26 2.55
C PHE A 2 8.20 7.69 2.65
N TYR A 3 9.05 7.84 1.63
CA TYR A 3 10.43 7.33 1.66
C TYR A 3 11.43 8.17 2.47
N ARG A 4 11.07 9.37 2.93
CA ARG A 4 12.02 10.30 3.58
C ARG A 4 12.14 10.13 5.09
N HIS A 5 11.05 9.75 5.75
CA HIS A 5 10.99 9.65 7.22
C HIS A 5 10.55 8.25 7.60
N ASN A 6 10.74 7.84 8.85
CA ASN A 6 10.10 6.62 9.36
C ASN A 6 8.60 6.84 9.45
N PHE A 7 7.83 5.75 9.34
CA PHE A 7 6.38 5.80 9.49
C PHE A 7 6.00 4.73 10.50
N GLN A 8 5.22 5.13 11.50
CA GLN A 8 4.70 4.23 12.52
C GLN A 8 3.30 3.78 12.15
N PHE A 9 3.01 2.50 12.33
CA PHE A 9 1.71 1.90 12.10
C PHE A 9 1.50 0.79 13.12
N ASN A 10 0.35 0.76 13.80
CA ASN A 10 0.08 -0.13 14.92
C ASN A 10 1.20 -0.13 15.99
N ASN A 11 1.72 1.05 16.33
CA ASN A 11 2.85 1.24 17.27
C ASN A 11 4.20 0.65 16.84
N GLU A 12 4.34 0.19 15.60
CA GLU A 12 5.57 -0.38 15.07
C GLU A 12 6.09 0.45 13.89
N ILE A 13 7.42 0.46 13.70
CA ILE A 13 8.03 1.17 12.57
C ILE A 13 7.95 0.32 11.31
N ILE A 14 7.37 0.89 10.26
CA ILE A 14 7.28 0.23 8.95
C ILE A 14 8.66 0.13 8.29
N GLU A 15 9.09 -1.09 7.98
CA GLU A 15 10.31 -1.36 7.23
C GLU A 15 10.12 -1.16 5.71
N LYS A 16 10.32 0.07 5.23
CA LYS A 16 10.12 0.44 3.82
C LYS A 16 11.09 -0.23 2.84
N LYS A 17 12.26 -0.64 3.33
CA LYS A 17 13.26 -1.43 2.58
C LYS A 17 12.64 -2.71 1.99
N THR A 18 11.62 -3.26 2.63
CA THR A 18 10.87 -4.44 2.17
C THR A 18 10.24 -4.24 0.80
N ILE A 19 9.76 -3.04 0.47
CA ILE A 19 9.22 -2.76 -0.89
C ILE A 19 10.34 -2.85 -1.93
N GLY A 20 11.55 -2.41 -1.59
CA GLY A 20 12.72 -2.54 -2.45
C GLY A 20 13.15 -4.00 -2.65
N TYR A 21 13.15 -4.81 -1.59
CA TYR A 21 13.42 -6.25 -1.69
C TYR A 21 12.38 -6.97 -2.54
N PHE A 22 11.10 -6.65 -2.33
CA PHE A 22 10.01 -7.15 -3.15
C PHE A 22 10.20 -6.80 -4.64
N PHE A 23 10.45 -5.51 -4.95
CA PHE A 23 10.69 -5.06 -6.32
C PHE A 23 11.86 -5.80 -6.98
N ASN A 24 12.99 -5.92 -6.27
CA ASN A 24 14.16 -6.61 -6.78
C ASN A 24 13.93 -8.11 -6.97
N GLY A 25 13.12 -8.75 -6.12
CA GLY A 25 12.73 -10.15 -6.25
C GLY A 25 11.81 -10.36 -7.46
N ASP A 26 10.76 -9.56 -7.59
CA ASP A 26 9.81 -9.64 -8.71
C ASP A 26 10.49 -9.38 -10.06
N ASN A 27 11.40 -8.41 -10.11
CA ASN A 27 12.08 -8.03 -11.35
C ASN A 27 13.10 -9.08 -11.85
N LYS A 28 13.46 -10.07 -11.02
CA LYS A 28 14.28 -11.23 -11.44
C LYS A 28 13.45 -12.32 -12.13
N ASN A 29 12.13 -12.32 -11.95
CA ASN A 29 11.27 -13.32 -12.55
C ASN A 29 11.05 -13.02 -14.03
N ASN A 30 11.10 -14.06 -14.87
CA ASN A 30 10.77 -13.93 -16.30
C ASN A 30 9.36 -13.37 -16.52
N ILE A 31 8.42 -13.73 -15.64
CA ILE A 31 7.07 -13.19 -15.61
C ILE A 31 6.90 -12.43 -14.29
N ARG A 32 6.77 -11.11 -14.41
CA ARG A 32 6.58 -10.23 -13.26
C ARG A 32 5.13 -10.30 -12.77
N THR A 33 5.00 -10.39 -11.46
CA THR A 33 3.71 -10.44 -10.74
C THR A 33 3.17 -9.04 -10.41
N ALA A 34 4.05 -8.04 -10.31
CA ALA A 34 3.68 -6.64 -10.15
C ALA A 34 4.31 -5.74 -11.23
N PRO A 35 3.99 -5.95 -12.52
CA PRO A 35 4.67 -5.28 -13.65
C PRO A 35 4.51 -3.76 -13.67
N LYS A 36 3.46 -3.23 -13.04
CA LYS A 36 3.21 -1.78 -12.95
C LYS A 36 4.22 -1.06 -12.05
N ILE A 37 4.80 -1.76 -11.08
CA ILE A 37 5.82 -1.19 -10.20
C ILE A 37 7.13 -1.12 -10.99
N THR A 38 7.68 0.07 -11.08
CA THR A 38 8.93 0.34 -11.81
C THR A 38 9.96 0.93 -10.86
N TYR A 39 11.19 1.10 -11.36
CA TYR A 39 12.28 1.74 -10.62
C TYR A 39 11.85 3.08 -9.97
N PHE A 40 11.15 3.92 -10.72
CA PHE A 40 10.69 5.24 -10.26
C PHE A 40 9.67 5.21 -9.11
N HIS A 41 9.05 4.05 -8.84
CA HIS A 41 8.21 3.89 -7.66
C HIS A 41 9.07 3.80 -6.39
N ILE A 42 10.19 3.08 -6.47
CA ILE A 42 11.09 2.84 -5.33
C ILE A 42 12.05 4.03 -5.14
N PHE A 43 12.54 4.58 -6.25
CA PHE A 43 13.53 5.65 -6.29
C PHE A 43 13.02 6.83 -7.14
N PRO A 44 12.05 7.62 -6.63
CA PRO A 44 11.51 8.76 -7.37
C PRO A 44 12.49 9.95 -7.41
N GLU A 45 12.75 10.47 -8.61
CA GLU A 45 13.43 11.76 -8.81
C GLU A 45 12.44 12.94 -8.67
N LEU A 46 12.93 14.18 -8.81
CA LEU A 46 12.18 15.41 -8.49
C LEU A 46 10.79 15.48 -9.12
N PHE A 47 10.65 15.13 -10.40
CA PHE A 47 9.38 15.17 -11.12
C PHE A 47 8.46 14.00 -10.74
N GLU A 48 9.04 12.84 -10.46
CA GLU A 48 8.35 11.64 -10.03
C GLU A 48 7.72 11.82 -8.65
N LYS A 49 8.33 12.62 -7.76
CA LYS A 49 7.75 12.92 -6.44
C LYS A 49 6.38 13.61 -6.53
N MET A 50 6.10 14.32 -7.62
CA MET A 50 4.82 14.99 -7.86
C MET A 50 3.76 14.06 -8.47
N ARG A 51 4.16 12.88 -8.95
CA ARG A 51 3.26 11.92 -9.62
C ARG A 51 2.57 11.05 -8.58
N VAL A 52 1.40 11.48 -8.11
CA VAL A 52 0.57 10.75 -7.14
C VAL A 52 0.31 9.29 -7.57
N TYR A 53 0.19 9.04 -8.88
CA TYR A 53 -0.06 7.68 -9.38
C TYR A 53 1.06 6.70 -9.00
N LEU A 54 2.33 7.12 -8.93
CA LEU A 54 3.43 6.23 -8.54
C LEU A 54 3.25 5.73 -7.11
N VAL A 55 2.87 6.64 -6.21
CA VAL A 55 2.60 6.30 -4.81
C VAL A 55 1.32 5.48 -4.67
N ALA A 56 0.26 5.83 -5.39
CA ALA A 56 -1.00 5.10 -5.37
C ALA A 56 -0.86 3.66 -5.91
N GLN A 57 0.01 3.44 -6.90
CA GLN A 57 0.28 2.10 -7.42
C GLN A 57 1.03 1.22 -6.41
N ILE A 58 1.94 1.77 -5.61
CA ILE A 58 2.57 1.04 -4.49
C ILE A 58 1.52 0.65 -3.45
N PHE A 59 0.62 1.57 -3.11
CA PHE A 59 -0.41 1.36 -2.09
C PHE A 59 -1.67 0.63 -2.60
N ASN A 60 -1.54 -0.20 -3.64
CA ASN A 60 -2.67 -0.94 -4.19
C ASN A 60 -2.81 -2.31 -3.53
N ALA A 61 -4.04 -2.76 -3.31
CA ALA A 61 -4.35 -4.11 -2.82
C ALA A 61 -3.66 -5.22 -3.64
N SER A 62 -3.54 -5.09 -4.96
CA SER A 62 -2.86 -6.10 -5.78
C SER A 62 -1.38 -6.25 -5.41
N VAL A 63 -0.70 -5.15 -5.08
CA VAL A 63 0.71 -5.18 -4.66
C VAL A 63 0.84 -5.87 -3.31
N ALA A 64 -0.04 -5.55 -2.36
CA ALA A 64 -0.06 -6.25 -1.07
C ALA A 64 -0.31 -7.76 -1.22
N SER A 65 -1.24 -8.18 -2.07
CA SER A 65 -1.49 -9.61 -2.33
C SER A 65 -0.25 -10.32 -2.88
N VAL A 66 0.47 -9.68 -3.81
CA VAL A 66 1.71 -10.24 -4.35
C VAL A 66 2.81 -10.28 -3.29
N MET A 67 2.97 -9.23 -2.50
CA MET A 67 3.92 -9.22 -1.39
C MET A 67 3.61 -10.32 -0.36
N LEU A 68 2.33 -10.62 -0.12
CA LEU A 68 1.91 -11.72 0.75
C LEU A 68 2.31 -13.08 0.17
N ILE A 69 2.20 -13.28 -1.15
CA ILE A 69 2.68 -14.50 -1.81
C ILE A 69 4.19 -14.65 -1.63
N PHE A 70 4.96 -13.55 -1.78
CA PHE A 70 6.40 -13.56 -1.57
C PHE A 70 6.78 -13.87 -0.12
N LEU A 71 6.02 -13.35 0.85
CA LEU A 71 6.15 -13.68 2.26
C LEU A 71 5.93 -15.17 2.50
N GLN A 72 4.81 -15.71 2.02
CA GLN A 72 4.47 -17.14 2.17
C GLN A 72 5.44 -18.07 1.45
N SER A 73 6.11 -17.58 0.41
CA SER A 73 7.14 -18.30 -0.34
C SER A 73 8.55 -18.12 0.26
N ASN A 74 8.67 -17.54 1.45
CA ASN A 74 9.93 -17.26 2.17
C ASN A 74 10.91 -16.33 1.43
N PHE A 75 10.45 -15.51 0.49
CA PHE A 75 11.26 -14.48 -0.16
C PHE A 75 11.31 -13.16 0.63
N LEU A 76 10.38 -12.96 1.56
CA LEU A 76 10.33 -11.83 2.49
C LEU A 76 10.32 -12.34 3.93
N LEU A 77 10.80 -11.51 4.87
CA LEU A 77 10.81 -11.81 6.30
C LEU A 77 9.42 -11.60 6.91
N ASP A 78 9.07 -12.30 7.99
CA ASP A 78 7.79 -12.15 8.72
C ASP A 78 7.47 -10.72 9.15
N ALA A 79 8.50 -9.92 9.48
CA ALA A 79 8.36 -8.49 9.77
C ALA A 79 7.72 -7.69 8.60
N SER A 80 7.74 -8.22 7.38
CA SER A 80 7.11 -7.65 6.19
C SER A 80 5.58 -7.67 6.26
N LEU A 81 4.98 -8.48 7.12
CA LEU A 81 3.53 -8.52 7.28
C LEU A 81 2.97 -7.15 7.70
N LEU A 82 3.71 -6.39 8.52
CA LEU A 82 3.30 -5.06 8.95
C LEU A 82 3.13 -4.10 7.77
N ILE A 83 4.09 -4.06 6.84
CA ILE A 83 4.02 -3.17 5.67
C ILE A 83 2.95 -3.63 4.66
N ILE A 84 2.74 -4.94 4.53
CA ILE A 84 1.69 -5.51 3.67
C ILE A 84 0.32 -5.07 4.20
N ASN A 85 0.09 -5.21 5.51
CA ASN A 85 -1.13 -4.76 6.16
C ASN A 85 -1.31 -3.25 6.01
N PHE A 86 -0.24 -2.46 6.20
CA PHE A 86 -0.29 -1.02 5.97
C PHE A 86 -0.73 -0.67 4.54
N ILE A 87 -0.16 -1.32 3.52
CA ILE A 87 -0.54 -1.11 2.11
C ILE A 87 -2.03 -1.40 1.89
N GLN A 88 -2.56 -2.51 2.41
CA GLN A 88 -3.99 -2.86 2.28
C GLN A 88 -4.90 -1.83 2.95
N ASN A 89 -4.49 -1.35 4.13
CA ASN A 89 -5.26 -0.33 4.87
C ASN A 89 -5.26 1.02 4.14
N MET A 90 -4.13 1.38 3.52
CA MET A 90 -4.02 2.56 2.66
C MET A 90 -4.84 2.46 1.37
N ASP A 91 -4.85 1.30 0.69
CA ASP A 91 -5.71 1.04 -0.49
C ASP A 91 -7.18 1.28 -0.14
N THR A 92 -7.62 0.71 0.98
CA THR A 92 -8.99 0.83 1.48
C THR A 92 -9.32 2.28 1.82
N LEU A 93 -8.40 3.00 2.47
CA LEU A 93 -8.56 4.41 2.77
C LEU A 93 -8.70 5.25 1.49
N PHE A 94 -7.85 4.98 0.50
CA PHE A 94 -7.88 5.66 -0.78
C PHE A 94 -9.18 5.38 -1.54
N ASP A 95 -9.67 4.14 -1.52
CA ASP A 95 -10.95 3.77 -2.13
C ASP A 95 -12.14 4.50 -1.49
N ILE A 96 -12.15 4.69 -0.16
CA ILE A 96 -13.22 5.44 0.53
C ILE A 96 -13.23 6.91 0.05
N PHE A 97 -12.07 7.56 0.02
CA PHE A 97 -11.97 8.97 -0.34
C PHE A 97 -12.09 9.23 -1.85
N ASN A 98 -11.65 8.28 -2.68
CA ASN A 98 -11.72 8.35 -4.14
C ASN A 98 -12.86 7.49 -4.70
N SER A 99 -14.00 7.52 -4.00
CA SER A 99 -15.19 6.74 -4.37
C SER A 99 -15.87 7.30 -5.62
N SER A 100 -16.53 6.43 -6.38
CA SER A 100 -17.23 6.79 -7.62
C SER A 100 -18.66 6.26 -7.67
N LYS A 101 -19.53 6.90 -8.47
CA LYS A 101 -20.92 6.43 -8.69
C LYS A 101 -20.95 5.12 -9.48
N THR A 102 -19.99 4.94 -10.39
CA THR A 102 -19.73 3.69 -11.13
C THR A 102 -18.81 2.80 -10.30
N SER A 103 -19.27 2.38 -9.12
CA SER A 103 -18.44 1.54 -8.26
C SER A 103 -18.16 0.22 -8.96
N GLY A 104 -16.88 -0.10 -9.17
CA GLY A 104 -16.48 -1.44 -9.57
C GLY A 104 -16.76 -2.49 -8.48
N LEU A 105 -16.15 -3.66 -8.60
CA LEU A 105 -16.34 -4.78 -7.67
C LEU A 105 -15.90 -4.49 -6.22
N LYS A 106 -15.13 -3.43 -5.97
CA LYS A 106 -14.62 -3.07 -4.63
C LYS A 106 -15.70 -2.40 -3.77
N TYR A 107 -16.01 -3.01 -2.64
CA TYR A 107 -16.99 -2.50 -1.67
C TYR A 107 -16.67 -1.08 -1.18
N PHE A 108 -15.41 -0.81 -0.83
CA PHE A 108 -14.98 0.47 -0.25
C PHE A 108 -14.94 1.64 -1.25
N ASN A 109 -14.94 1.36 -2.57
CA ASN A 109 -14.97 2.38 -3.63
C ASN A 109 -16.39 2.94 -3.89
N ARG A 110 -17.40 2.37 -3.22
CA ARG A 110 -18.77 2.91 -3.26
C ARG A 110 -18.83 4.25 -2.54
N SER A 111 -19.67 5.15 -3.05
CA SER A 111 -19.89 6.47 -2.44
C SER A 111 -20.12 6.35 -0.93
N PHE A 112 -19.43 7.19 -0.17
CA PHE A 112 -19.54 7.19 1.27
C PHE A 112 -20.97 7.52 1.70
N LYS A 113 -21.62 6.57 2.38
CA LYS A 113 -23.00 6.69 2.91
C LYS A 113 -23.06 6.40 4.40
N ASN A 114 -21.94 6.63 5.10
CA ASN A 114 -21.81 6.33 6.52
C ASN A 114 -22.10 4.85 6.92
N PRO A 115 -21.71 3.81 6.14
CA PRO A 115 -21.85 2.44 6.58
C PRO A 115 -20.82 2.10 7.67
N ASN A 116 -21.20 1.25 8.63
CA ASN A 116 -20.36 0.87 9.76
C ASN A 116 -18.94 0.44 9.36
N ALA A 117 -18.78 -0.34 8.30
CA ALA A 117 -17.47 -0.78 7.83
C ALA A 117 -16.55 0.38 7.39
N GLN A 118 -17.08 1.38 6.67
CA GLN A 118 -16.28 2.55 6.27
C GLN A 118 -15.92 3.41 7.48
N ILE A 119 -16.87 3.64 8.40
CA ILE A 119 -16.62 4.41 9.64
C ILE A 119 -15.56 3.74 10.51
N THR A 120 -15.67 2.43 10.72
CA THR A 120 -14.70 1.68 11.54
C THR A 120 -13.31 1.77 10.94
N HIS A 121 -13.18 1.63 9.62
CA HIS A 121 -11.89 1.79 8.93
C HIS A 121 -11.33 3.20 9.08
N LEU A 122 -12.16 4.24 8.92
CA LEU A 122 -11.73 5.62 9.08
C LEU A 122 -11.24 5.90 10.51
N LYS A 123 -11.97 5.43 11.53
CA LYS A 123 -11.54 5.56 12.95
C LYS A 123 -10.23 4.83 13.21
N PHE A 124 -10.06 3.64 12.64
CA PHE A 124 -8.82 2.87 12.74
C PHE A 124 -7.63 3.64 12.15
N MET A 125 -7.78 4.20 10.94
CA MET A 125 -6.73 4.99 10.28
C MET A 125 -6.48 6.32 11.01
N GLU A 126 -7.52 6.99 11.49
CA GLU A 126 -7.41 8.21 12.29
C GLU A 126 -6.57 7.99 13.55
N ASN A 127 -6.84 6.92 14.30
CA ASN A 127 -6.08 6.59 15.50
C ASN A 127 -4.61 6.32 15.21
N ASN A 128 -4.31 5.61 14.11
CA ASN A 128 -2.93 5.36 13.68
C ASN A 128 -2.20 6.65 13.29
N PHE A 129 -2.87 7.58 12.60
CA PHE A 129 -2.23 8.83 12.16
C PHE A 129 -2.07 9.86 13.27
N LYS A 130 -2.90 9.86 14.31
CA LYS A 130 -2.75 10.74 15.48
C LYS A 130 -1.55 10.41 16.36
N GLN A 131 -0.97 9.21 16.18
CA GLN A 131 0.19 8.75 16.93
C GLN A 131 1.53 9.09 16.23
N LEU A 132 1.48 9.73 15.05
CA LEU A 132 2.65 10.23 14.30
C LEU A 132 3.07 11.62 14.78
#